data_AF-A0A1F2SV64-F1
#
_entry.id   AF-A0A1F2SV64-F1
#
_cell.length_a   1.000
_cell.length_b   1.000
_cell.length_c   1.000
_cell.angle_alpha   90.00
_cell.angle_beta   90.00
_cell.angle_gamma   90.00
#
_symmetry.space_group_name_H-M   'P 1'
#
loop_
_entity.id
_entity.type
_entity.pdbx_description
1 polymer ?
#
loop_
_entity_poly.entity_id
_entity_poly.type
_entity_poly.pdbx_seq_one_letter_code
_entity_poly.pdbx_strand_id
1 'polypeptide(L)'
;MFARGYFPGRSGQVFYVPHEGDFVVNAGDDLEMFVHGSPWEYDTHIPLLFHGSGFIRQGTWSDPVVQQDVAPTLARLLAVRPGPTTTGRVLEQAIELDAPRPRVIAVVVLDGMRADYFETYRDVMPVLTRLRAEGAWFARAGVNSLPTATSGGHATLGTGTDPRVHGIVVNRLFSRITRREQEVFHELDPRELMALTLADLWNLATDGRARIVALGGAIRAAAGLAGRGACLVNGRPVTAASYSAQDGGWETNPMCYAMPDALGAIAGEQYWQAAGGAWMGHDIASPSRFRYSGLFARFEGDALAAVLEREPLGADGITDLVLVNFKSPDYVGHAFGPASREIRETLIEVDRQLGRALRIIEEKAGPGGSVVAVTADHGMPGEPPAGRRRITLREVADALNQQFSPASARRPGSFGPGVSIVEYFNSESNAQIHLDTARLDALGHSVRDVAAFLESRFFAAAFTEDEVRAAQTRLPLGR
;
A
#
# COMPACT_ATOMS: atom_id res chain seq x y z
N MET A 1 11.99 11.16 6.30
CA MET A 1 11.04 10.28 5.58
C MET A 1 10.59 10.89 4.25
N PHE A 2 10.11 12.15 4.20
CA PHE A 2 9.76 12.81 2.93
C PHE A 2 10.85 12.80 1.87
N ALA A 3 12.13 12.94 2.24
CA ALA A 3 13.24 12.84 1.29
C ALA A 3 13.31 11.47 0.56
N ARG A 4 12.84 10.38 1.17
CA ARG A 4 12.68 9.06 0.52
C ARG A 4 11.41 8.98 -0.32
N GLY A 5 10.39 9.77 0.03
CA GLY A 5 9.10 9.85 -0.63
C GLY A 5 8.98 10.88 -1.76
N TYR A 6 9.99 11.74 -1.93
CA TYR A 6 9.94 12.86 -2.87
C TYR A 6 10.34 12.44 -4.27
N PHE A 7 9.50 12.76 -5.25
CA PHE A 7 9.79 12.57 -6.67
C PHE A 7 9.48 13.86 -7.45
N PRO A 8 10.48 14.49 -8.10
CA PRO A 8 10.28 15.72 -8.87
C PRO A 8 9.15 15.59 -9.91
N GLY A 9 8.22 16.54 -9.91
CA GLY A 9 7.08 16.57 -10.84
C GLY A 9 5.91 15.65 -10.47
N ARG A 10 6.06 14.78 -9.47
CA ARG A 10 4.98 13.94 -8.92
C ARG A 10 4.57 14.34 -7.51
N SER A 11 5.46 14.96 -6.75
CA SER A 11 5.19 15.46 -5.40
C SER A 11 4.73 16.92 -5.37
N GLY A 12 4.07 17.31 -4.27
CA GLY A 12 3.65 18.68 -3.99
C GLY A 12 4.80 19.64 -3.66
N GLN A 13 4.47 20.93 -3.51
CA GLN A 13 5.43 22.00 -3.19
C GLN A 13 5.66 22.14 -1.67
N VAL A 14 4.67 21.75 -0.87
CA VAL A 14 4.73 21.78 0.59
C VAL A 14 4.37 20.41 1.14
N PHE A 15 5.13 19.97 2.14
CA PHE A 15 4.94 18.73 2.88
C PHE A 15 4.64 19.09 4.33
N TYR A 16 3.70 18.41 4.98
CA TYR A 16 3.37 18.70 6.38
C TYR A 16 3.38 17.45 7.26
N VAL A 17 3.67 17.66 8.54
CA VAL A 17 3.60 16.62 9.57
C VAL A 17 2.51 17.03 10.56
N PRO A 18 1.36 16.33 10.64
CA PRO A 18 0.38 16.61 11.68
C PRO A 18 1.00 16.35 13.05
N HIS A 19 0.53 17.05 14.09
CA HIS A 19 0.91 16.65 15.45
C HIS A 19 0.48 15.20 15.72
N GLU A 20 1.23 14.50 16.56
CA GLU A 20 0.89 13.12 16.91
C GLU A 20 -0.53 13.04 17.50
N GLY A 21 -1.38 12.26 16.84
CA GLY A 21 -2.80 12.09 17.18
C GLY A 21 -3.76 13.10 16.55
N ASP A 22 -3.28 14.14 15.84
CA ASP A 22 -4.12 14.95 14.96
C ASP A 22 -4.24 14.26 13.58
N PHE A 23 -5.41 14.36 12.97
CA PHE A 23 -5.66 13.78 11.63
C PHE A 23 -6.11 14.85 10.66
N VAL A 24 -5.68 14.72 9.41
CA VAL A 24 -6.16 15.55 8.32
C VAL A 24 -7.15 14.73 7.50
N VAL A 25 -8.42 15.11 7.56
CA VAL A 25 -9.54 14.32 7.00
C VAL A 25 -10.35 15.15 6.01
N ASN A 26 -11.08 14.46 5.13
CA ASN A 26 -12.10 15.11 4.32
C ASN A 26 -13.37 15.36 5.13
N ALA A 27 -14.02 16.50 4.93
CA ALA A 27 -15.23 16.83 5.66
C ALA A 27 -16.42 16.06 5.09
N GLY A 28 -17.11 15.27 5.92
CA GLY A 28 -18.35 14.58 5.56
C GLY A 28 -18.17 13.26 4.81
N ASP A 29 -16.97 12.67 4.83
CA ASP A 29 -16.72 11.33 4.31
C ASP A 29 -16.94 10.30 5.43
N ASP A 30 -17.99 9.48 5.31
CA ASP A 30 -18.35 8.45 6.29
C ASP A 30 -17.53 7.17 6.15
N LEU A 31 -16.80 7.01 5.04
CA LEU A 31 -16.01 5.83 4.73
C LEU A 31 -14.52 6.03 5.01
N GLU A 32 -14.04 7.29 4.99
CA GLU A 32 -12.64 7.67 5.20
C GLU A 32 -12.46 8.50 6.49
N MET A 33 -13.02 7.99 7.60
CA MET A 33 -12.98 8.69 8.89
C MET A 33 -11.58 8.67 9.54
N PHE A 34 -10.84 7.59 9.40
CA PHE A 34 -9.45 7.49 9.87
C PHE A 34 -8.56 7.59 8.65
N VAL A 35 -7.50 8.42 8.67
CA VAL A 35 -6.64 8.63 7.50
C VAL A 35 -5.18 8.58 7.93
N HIS A 36 -4.42 7.68 7.30
CA HIS A 36 -2.99 7.51 7.51
C HIS A 36 -2.17 8.48 6.62
N GLY A 37 -0.87 8.57 6.86
CA GLY A 37 0.04 9.39 6.05
C GLY A 37 1.10 10.16 6.87
N SER A 38 1.20 9.86 8.16
CA SER A 38 2.03 10.56 9.13
C SER A 38 3.27 9.73 9.52
N PRO A 39 4.30 10.35 10.14
CA PRO A 39 5.50 9.64 10.60
C PRO A 39 5.29 8.85 11.90
N TRP A 40 4.08 8.85 12.46
CA TRP A 40 3.84 8.32 13.80
C TRP A 40 3.73 6.80 13.78
N GLU A 41 3.99 6.16 14.93
CA GLU A 41 4.09 4.70 15.03
C GLU A 41 2.81 3.98 14.57
N TYR A 42 1.64 4.56 14.80
CA TYR A 42 0.38 3.97 14.34
C TYR A 42 0.25 3.87 12.82
N ASP A 43 0.98 4.68 12.05
CA ASP A 43 1.02 4.64 10.58
C ASP A 43 2.23 3.87 10.04
N THR A 44 3.32 3.85 10.81
CA THR A 44 4.63 3.43 10.31
C THR A 44 5.08 2.09 10.87
N HIS A 45 4.59 1.65 12.03
CA HIS A 45 4.96 0.35 12.60
C HIS A 45 4.06 -0.76 12.04
N ILE A 46 4.65 -1.59 11.19
CA ILE A 46 3.96 -2.64 10.42
C ILE A 46 4.41 -4.02 10.89
N PRO A 47 3.57 -5.06 10.75
CA PRO A 47 4.04 -6.43 10.91
C PRO A 47 5.01 -6.77 9.79
N LEU A 48 6.03 -7.58 10.08
CA LEU A 48 6.81 -8.28 9.07
C LEU A 48 7.24 -9.63 9.63
N LEU A 49 6.87 -10.69 8.91
CA LEU A 49 7.37 -12.03 9.16
C LEU A 49 7.64 -12.79 7.88
N PHE A 50 8.57 -13.75 7.99
CA PHE A 50 8.78 -14.79 6.99
C PHE A 50 8.50 -16.15 7.63
N HIS A 51 7.98 -17.11 6.89
CA HIS A 51 7.75 -18.48 7.33
C HIS A 51 8.10 -19.45 6.19
N GLY A 52 8.66 -20.61 6.52
CA GLY A 52 9.04 -21.61 5.53
C GLY A 52 10.06 -22.59 6.10
N SER A 53 9.65 -23.82 6.34
CA SER A 53 10.50 -24.85 6.94
C SER A 53 11.73 -25.13 6.07
N GLY A 54 12.93 -25.04 6.65
CA GLY A 54 14.20 -25.27 5.94
C GLY A 54 14.68 -24.09 5.08
N PHE A 55 13.86 -23.05 4.89
CA PHE A 55 14.24 -21.81 4.18
C PHE A 55 14.38 -20.61 5.11
N ILE A 56 13.61 -20.58 6.20
CA ILE A 56 13.50 -19.45 7.12
C ILE A 56 13.93 -19.89 8.52
N ARG A 57 14.73 -19.06 9.17
CA ARG A 57 15.15 -19.24 10.57
C ARG A 57 14.04 -18.75 11.50
N GLN A 58 13.63 -19.59 12.43
CA GLN A 58 12.61 -19.24 13.44
C GLN A 58 13.20 -18.34 14.55
N GLY A 59 12.44 -17.35 15.02
CA GLY A 59 12.83 -16.51 16.16
C GLY A 59 12.17 -15.12 16.23
N THR A 60 12.83 -14.18 16.91
CA THR A 60 12.44 -12.76 16.90
C THR A 60 13.66 -11.87 16.75
N TRP A 61 13.57 -10.92 15.82
CA TRP A 61 14.63 -9.98 15.48
C TRP A 61 14.21 -8.58 15.87
N SER A 62 15.12 -7.87 16.54
CA SER A 62 14.89 -6.51 17.04
C SER A 62 15.64 -5.44 16.25
N ASP A 63 16.38 -5.82 15.21
CA ASP A 63 17.00 -4.85 14.31
C ASP A 63 15.92 -4.06 13.55
N PRO A 64 16.11 -2.75 13.35
CA PRO A 64 15.24 -1.98 12.47
C PRO A 64 15.26 -2.54 11.05
N VAL A 65 14.08 -2.89 10.54
CA VAL A 65 13.87 -3.36 9.17
C VAL A 65 12.75 -2.56 8.52
N VAL A 66 12.76 -2.51 7.19
CA VAL A 66 11.84 -1.67 6.44
C VAL A 66 11.27 -2.41 5.24
N GLN A 67 10.18 -1.90 4.66
CA GLN A 67 9.47 -2.53 3.54
C GLN A 67 10.37 -2.86 2.35
N GLN A 68 11.36 -2.00 2.09
CA GLN A 68 12.33 -2.17 1.01
C GLN A 68 13.13 -3.47 1.16
N ASP A 69 13.25 -4.03 2.36
CA ASP A 69 14.07 -5.20 2.65
C ASP A 69 13.39 -6.51 2.18
N VAL A 70 12.09 -6.50 1.87
CA VAL A 70 11.32 -7.70 1.48
C VAL A 70 11.76 -8.25 0.13
N ALA A 71 11.62 -7.47 -0.95
CA ALA A 71 12.00 -7.92 -2.31
C ALA A 71 13.44 -8.43 -2.43
N PRO A 72 14.50 -7.75 -1.93
CA PRO A 72 15.87 -8.27 -2.02
C PRO A 72 16.08 -9.54 -1.21
N THR A 73 15.39 -9.71 -0.07
CA THR A 73 15.43 -10.95 0.71
C THR A 73 14.85 -12.12 -0.08
N LEU A 74 13.71 -11.91 -0.75
CA LEU A 74 13.10 -12.94 -1.59
C LEU A 74 13.91 -13.20 -2.88
N ALA A 75 14.51 -12.15 -3.47
CA ALA A 75 15.42 -12.30 -4.61
C ALA A 75 16.63 -13.20 -4.26
N ARG A 76 17.15 -13.08 -3.03
CA ARG A 76 18.23 -13.95 -2.51
C ARG A 76 17.80 -15.42 -2.42
N LEU A 77 16.55 -15.72 -2.07
CA LEU A 77 15.99 -17.07 -2.08
C LEU A 77 15.76 -17.62 -3.49
N LEU A 78 15.43 -16.74 -4.45
CA LEU A 78 15.28 -17.09 -5.87
C LEU A 78 16.62 -17.26 -6.61
N ALA A 79 17.73 -16.89 -5.98
CA ALA A 79 19.05 -16.75 -6.59
C ALA A 79 19.05 -15.82 -7.81
N VAL A 80 18.25 -14.74 -7.76
CA VAL A 80 18.24 -13.66 -8.76
C VAL A 80 18.86 -12.41 -8.15
N ARG A 81 19.56 -11.62 -8.97
CA ARG A 81 20.11 -10.34 -8.50
C ARG A 81 18.96 -9.34 -8.29
N PRO A 82 18.89 -8.64 -7.15
CA PRO A 82 18.01 -7.49 -6.99
C PRO A 82 18.27 -6.43 -8.08
N GLY A 83 17.30 -5.55 -8.30
CA GLY A 83 17.44 -4.45 -9.24
C GLY A 83 18.63 -3.54 -8.85
N PRO A 84 19.33 -2.93 -9.81
CA PRO A 84 20.46 -2.03 -9.51
C PRO A 84 20.06 -0.79 -8.71
N THR A 85 18.77 -0.49 -8.66
CA THR A 85 18.19 0.63 -7.93
C THR A 85 17.54 0.23 -6.61
N THR A 86 17.68 -1.03 -6.18
CA THR A 86 17.21 -1.51 -4.87
C THR A 86 17.90 -0.73 -3.75
N THR A 87 17.11 -0.20 -2.81
CA THR A 87 17.61 0.57 -1.65
C THR A 87 17.48 -0.20 -0.34
N GLY A 88 16.72 -1.31 -0.33
CA GLY A 88 16.64 -2.24 0.79
C GLY A 88 17.81 -3.22 0.85
N ARG A 89 17.91 -3.93 1.97
CA ARG A 89 18.95 -4.94 2.22
C ARG A 89 18.36 -6.33 2.32
N VAL A 90 19.19 -7.33 2.05
CA VAL A 90 18.84 -8.74 2.32
C VAL A 90 18.85 -8.97 3.84
N LEU A 91 17.77 -9.55 4.36
CA LEU A 91 17.66 -9.95 5.76
C LEU A 91 18.26 -11.36 5.95
N GLU A 92 19.58 -11.47 5.74
CA GLU A 92 20.32 -12.74 5.78
C GLU A 92 20.17 -13.49 7.11
N GLN A 93 19.93 -12.75 8.20
CA GLN A 93 19.73 -13.31 9.53
C GLN A 93 18.45 -14.16 9.65
N ALA A 94 17.48 -13.98 8.74
CA ALA A 94 16.20 -14.71 8.75
C ALA A 94 16.12 -15.83 7.71
N ILE A 95 17.07 -15.97 6.79
CA ILE A 95 17.02 -16.95 5.70
C ILE A 95 18.14 -17.99 5.81
N GLU A 96 17.87 -19.20 5.34
CA GLU A 96 18.88 -20.26 5.18
C GLU A 96 19.57 -20.13 3.82
N LEU A 97 20.81 -19.64 3.85
CA LEU A 97 21.55 -19.23 2.64
C LEU A 97 21.92 -20.37 1.68
N ASP A 98 22.01 -21.59 2.21
CA ASP A 98 22.37 -22.81 1.49
C ASP A 98 21.14 -23.68 1.13
N ALA A 99 19.93 -23.23 1.49
CA ALA A 99 18.71 -23.94 1.13
C ALA A 99 18.51 -23.93 -0.40
N PRO A 100 17.93 -25.00 -0.98
CA PRO A 100 17.49 -24.95 -2.36
C PRO A 100 16.45 -23.85 -2.56
N ARG A 101 16.09 -23.54 -3.82
CA ARG A 101 14.99 -22.60 -4.06
C ARG A 101 13.66 -23.23 -3.62
N PRO A 102 12.76 -22.48 -2.95
CA PRO A 102 11.41 -22.94 -2.68
C PRO A 102 10.65 -23.19 -3.98
N ARG A 103 9.60 -24.01 -3.94
CA ARG A 103 8.70 -24.27 -5.07
C ARG A 103 7.73 -23.12 -5.26
N VAL A 104 7.27 -22.51 -4.16
CA VAL A 104 6.37 -21.35 -4.18
C VAL A 104 6.84 -20.31 -3.17
N ILE A 105 6.85 -19.05 -3.56
CA ILE A 105 6.99 -17.91 -2.65
C ILE A 105 5.67 -17.13 -2.65
N ALA A 106 5.07 -16.95 -1.48
CA ALA A 106 3.90 -16.12 -1.28
C ALA A 106 4.28 -14.82 -0.57
N VAL A 107 3.85 -13.67 -1.10
CA VAL A 107 3.90 -12.37 -0.44
C VAL A 107 2.48 -11.95 -0.14
N VAL A 108 2.14 -11.87 1.13
CA VAL A 108 0.83 -11.49 1.63
C VAL A 108 0.94 -10.10 2.26
N VAL A 109 0.32 -9.12 1.63
CA VAL A 109 0.20 -7.76 2.15
C VAL A 109 -1.17 -7.59 2.78
N LEU A 110 -1.19 -7.41 4.09
CA LEU A 110 -2.40 -7.12 4.87
C LEU A 110 -2.50 -5.60 4.98
N ASP A 111 -3.31 -5.00 4.12
CA ASP A 111 -3.34 -3.55 3.93
C ASP A 111 -3.79 -2.81 5.19
N GLY A 112 -3.13 -1.71 5.55
CA GLY A 112 -3.44 -0.93 6.76
C GLY A 112 -3.29 -1.71 8.08
N MET A 113 -2.67 -2.90 8.05
CA MET A 113 -2.54 -3.75 9.23
C MET A 113 -1.44 -3.23 10.17
N ARG A 114 -1.83 -2.96 11.42
CA ARG A 114 -0.89 -2.54 12.46
C ARG A 114 -0.13 -3.72 13.05
N ALA A 115 1.12 -3.50 13.43
CA ALA A 115 1.92 -4.54 14.08
C ALA A 115 1.30 -5.02 15.40
N ASP A 116 0.71 -4.11 16.19
CA ASP A 116 0.14 -4.40 17.50
C ASP A 116 -1.13 -5.29 17.45
N TYR A 117 -1.75 -5.46 16.28
CA TYR A 117 -2.82 -6.45 16.11
C TYR A 117 -2.36 -7.88 16.40
N PHE A 118 -1.08 -8.21 16.16
CA PHE A 118 -0.52 -9.54 16.45
C PHE A 118 -0.41 -9.82 17.95
N GLU A 119 -0.65 -8.82 18.79
CA GLU A 119 -0.69 -8.90 20.25
C GLU A 119 -2.14 -8.79 20.72
N THR A 120 -2.84 -7.75 20.26
CA THR A 120 -4.21 -7.41 20.68
C THR A 120 -5.25 -8.42 20.21
N TYR A 121 -5.08 -8.99 19.02
CA TYR A 121 -6.04 -9.89 18.37
C TYR A 121 -5.48 -11.31 18.17
N ARG A 122 -4.41 -11.66 18.89
CA ARG A 122 -3.71 -12.95 18.75
C ARG A 122 -4.61 -14.18 18.93
N ASP A 123 -5.64 -14.05 19.76
CA ASP A 123 -6.60 -15.09 20.13
C ASP A 123 -7.66 -15.33 19.04
N VAL A 124 -7.84 -14.37 18.13
CA VAL A 124 -8.79 -14.46 17.01
C VAL A 124 -8.12 -14.61 15.65
N MET A 125 -6.79 -14.54 15.60
CA MET A 125 -5.98 -14.75 14.40
C MET A 125 -5.04 -15.96 14.57
N PRO A 126 -5.56 -17.19 14.76
CA PRO A 126 -4.73 -18.35 15.05
C PRO A 126 -3.71 -18.68 13.95
N VAL A 127 -4.00 -18.42 12.67
CA VAL A 127 -3.06 -18.68 11.58
C VAL A 127 -1.88 -17.72 11.65
N LEU A 128 -2.13 -16.42 11.74
CA LEU A 128 -1.09 -15.40 11.85
C LEU A 128 -0.29 -15.52 13.15
N THR A 129 -0.95 -15.82 14.27
CA THR A 129 -0.28 -16.10 15.55
C THR A 129 0.67 -17.29 15.43
N ARG A 130 0.25 -18.36 14.73
CA ARG A 130 1.11 -19.51 14.46
C ARG A 130 2.29 -19.15 13.55
N LEU A 131 2.05 -18.45 12.44
CA LEU A 131 3.11 -18.03 11.50
C LEU A 131 4.17 -17.16 12.19
N ARG A 132 3.73 -16.25 13.06
CA ARG A 132 4.62 -15.43 13.89
C ARG A 132 5.46 -16.28 14.84
N ALA A 133 4.86 -17.28 15.47
CA ALA A 133 5.56 -18.12 16.44
C ALA A 133 6.56 -19.08 15.76
N GLU A 134 6.23 -19.60 14.58
CA GLU A 134 7.01 -20.60 13.84
C GLU A 134 8.00 -19.98 12.82
N GLY A 135 7.86 -18.69 12.53
CA GLY A 135 8.64 -17.99 11.51
C GLY A 135 9.69 -17.02 12.06
N ALA A 136 10.17 -16.17 11.16
CA ALA A 136 11.05 -15.05 11.46
C ALA A 136 10.24 -13.78 11.73
N TRP A 137 10.04 -13.38 12.99
CA TRP A 137 9.30 -12.14 13.34
C TRP A 137 10.23 -10.93 13.52
N PHE A 138 9.93 -9.82 12.86
CA PHE A 138 10.69 -8.57 12.99
C PHE A 138 9.96 -7.55 13.83
N ALA A 139 10.35 -7.42 15.10
CA ALA A 139 9.67 -6.58 16.09
C ALA A 139 9.82 -5.07 15.86
N ARG A 140 10.71 -4.65 14.95
CA ARG A 140 10.94 -3.23 14.60
C ARG A 140 10.87 -2.99 13.09
N ALA A 141 9.93 -3.67 12.45
CA ALA A 141 9.59 -3.41 11.06
C ALA A 141 8.80 -2.10 10.92
N GLY A 142 9.12 -1.32 9.89
CA GLY A 142 8.45 -0.04 9.69
C GLY A 142 8.51 0.54 8.28
N VAL A 143 7.62 1.48 8.02
CA VAL A 143 7.63 2.37 6.86
C VAL A 143 8.62 3.51 7.13
N ASN A 144 9.56 3.78 6.21
CA ASN A 144 10.58 4.82 6.39
C ASN A 144 10.46 5.99 5.39
N SER A 145 9.46 5.97 4.52
CA SER A 145 9.10 7.02 3.57
C SER A 145 7.78 7.67 3.97
N LEU A 146 7.58 8.91 3.53
CA LEU A 146 6.29 9.58 3.65
C LEU A 146 5.84 10.13 2.30
N PRO A 147 4.53 10.12 2.02
CA PRO A 147 3.47 9.58 2.88
C PRO A 147 3.47 8.04 2.94
N THR A 148 2.86 7.49 3.98
CA THR A 148 2.58 6.05 4.12
C THR A 148 1.39 5.65 3.25
N ALA A 149 1.42 5.93 1.94
CA ALA A 149 0.32 5.68 1.01
C ALA A 149 0.33 4.24 0.45
N THR A 150 -0.84 3.63 0.24
CA THR A 150 -0.99 2.25 -0.26
C THR A 150 -0.18 1.98 -1.53
N SER A 151 -0.31 2.85 -2.55
CA SER A 151 0.37 2.68 -3.84
C SER A 151 1.89 2.70 -3.68
N GLY A 152 2.39 3.60 -2.83
CA GLY A 152 3.82 3.75 -2.54
C GLY A 152 4.36 2.55 -1.76
N GLY A 153 3.63 2.08 -0.75
CA GLY A 153 4.00 0.92 0.05
C GLY A 153 4.05 -0.37 -0.77
N HIS A 154 3.04 -0.63 -1.60
CA HIS A 154 3.02 -1.82 -2.47
C HIS A 154 4.13 -1.79 -3.53
N ALA A 155 4.37 -0.64 -4.17
CA ALA A 155 5.50 -0.48 -5.08
C ALA A 155 6.85 -0.64 -4.36
N THR A 156 6.97 -0.17 -3.12
CA THR A 156 8.17 -0.34 -2.28
C THR A 156 8.42 -1.83 -1.98
N LEU A 157 7.37 -2.55 -1.56
CA LEU A 157 7.43 -3.99 -1.29
C LEU A 157 7.75 -4.80 -2.55
N GLY A 158 7.18 -4.43 -3.70
CA GLY A 158 7.39 -5.12 -4.97
C GLY A 158 8.78 -4.88 -5.56
N THR A 159 9.34 -3.68 -5.39
CA THR A 159 10.62 -3.29 -6.02
C THR A 159 11.83 -3.34 -5.10
N GLY A 160 11.61 -3.35 -3.78
CA GLY A 160 12.67 -3.22 -2.78
C GLY A 160 13.33 -1.85 -2.79
N THR A 161 12.64 -0.80 -3.28
CA THR A 161 13.20 0.54 -3.33
C THR A 161 12.29 1.63 -2.76
N ASP A 162 12.88 2.76 -2.34
CA ASP A 162 12.19 3.97 -1.92
C ASP A 162 11.31 4.57 -3.05
N PRO A 163 10.23 5.30 -2.72
CA PRO A 163 9.42 6.05 -3.69
C PRO A 163 10.16 7.06 -4.55
N ARG A 164 11.24 7.67 -4.04
CA ARG A 164 12.12 8.55 -4.84
C ARG A 164 12.77 7.86 -6.04
N VAL A 165 12.80 6.52 -6.06
CA VAL A 165 13.36 5.71 -7.15
C VAL A 165 12.25 5.18 -8.04
N HIS A 166 11.23 4.52 -7.48
CA HIS A 166 10.17 3.89 -8.27
C HIS A 166 9.09 4.88 -8.73
N GLY A 167 9.08 6.11 -8.18
CA GLY A 167 8.25 7.23 -8.60
C GLY A 167 6.81 7.22 -8.10
N ILE A 168 6.41 6.23 -7.31
CA ILE A 168 5.02 6.11 -6.81
C ILE A 168 4.95 6.71 -5.41
N VAL A 169 4.51 7.96 -5.31
CA VAL A 169 4.63 8.76 -4.08
C VAL A 169 3.31 9.01 -3.34
N VAL A 170 2.18 8.77 -4.00
CA VAL A 170 0.80 8.98 -3.53
C VAL A 170 -0.13 8.02 -4.27
N ASN A 171 -1.39 7.95 -3.83
CA ASN A 171 -2.42 7.15 -4.50
C ASN A 171 -2.97 7.82 -5.77
N ARG A 172 -3.02 9.16 -5.79
CA ARG A 172 -3.41 9.94 -6.97
C ARG A 172 -2.35 10.97 -7.32
N LEU A 173 -1.78 10.87 -8.53
CA LEU A 173 -0.82 11.84 -9.04
C LEU A 173 -1.54 13.06 -9.57
N PHE A 174 -1.14 14.25 -9.14
CA PHE A 174 -1.62 15.51 -9.71
C PHE A 174 -0.65 16.05 -10.75
N SER A 175 -1.13 16.17 -12.00
CA SER A 175 -0.38 16.81 -13.08
C SER A 175 -0.59 18.32 -13.06
N ARG A 176 0.47 19.07 -12.82
CA ARG A 176 0.44 20.55 -12.86
C ARG A 176 0.26 21.11 -14.28
N ILE A 177 0.60 20.32 -15.30
CA ILE A 177 0.45 20.72 -16.71
C ILE A 177 -1.02 20.64 -17.12
N THR A 178 -1.67 19.51 -16.86
CA THR A 178 -3.08 19.29 -17.25
C THR A 178 -4.07 19.74 -16.19
N ARG A 179 -3.59 19.97 -14.95
CA ARG A 179 -4.37 20.29 -13.74
C ARG A 179 -5.43 19.24 -13.44
N ARG A 180 -5.06 17.98 -13.65
CA ARG A 180 -5.90 16.81 -13.39
C ARG A 180 -5.13 15.85 -12.49
N GLU A 181 -5.87 15.25 -11.57
CA GLU A 181 -5.40 14.07 -10.86
C GLU A 181 -5.66 12.81 -11.68
N GLN A 182 -4.85 11.78 -11.44
CA GLN A 182 -5.00 10.45 -12.00
C GLN A 182 -4.66 9.43 -10.91
N GLU A 183 -5.50 8.41 -10.77
CA GLU A 183 -5.16 7.26 -9.92
C GLU A 183 -3.92 6.55 -10.46
N VAL A 184 -2.97 6.27 -9.57
CA VAL A 184 -1.79 5.49 -9.94
C VAL A 184 -2.23 4.10 -10.34
N PHE A 185 -1.65 3.57 -11.41
CA PHE A 185 -1.99 2.26 -11.95
C PHE A 185 -3.42 2.17 -12.47
N HIS A 186 -4.09 3.28 -12.84
CA HIS A 186 -5.44 3.25 -13.42
C HIS A 186 -5.60 2.13 -14.46
N GLU A 187 -6.67 1.32 -14.34
CA GLU A 187 -6.89 0.13 -15.17
C GLU A 187 -5.73 -0.90 -15.13
N LEU A 188 -5.07 -1.03 -13.98
CA LEU A 188 -3.87 -1.86 -13.76
C LEU A 188 -2.67 -1.48 -14.65
N ASP A 189 -2.62 -0.29 -15.24
CA ASP A 189 -1.52 0.10 -16.13
C ASP A 189 -0.22 0.42 -15.34
N PRO A 190 0.88 -0.34 -15.52
CA PRO A 190 2.10 -0.17 -14.72
C PRO A 190 3.03 0.97 -15.21
N ARG A 191 2.59 1.80 -16.17
CA ARG A 191 3.44 2.80 -16.84
C ARG A 191 4.08 3.82 -15.90
N GLU A 192 3.46 4.14 -14.78
CA GLU A 192 4.01 5.11 -13.84
C GLU A 192 5.20 4.54 -13.06
N LEU A 193 5.33 3.22 -12.95
CA LEU A 193 6.41 2.58 -12.20
C LEU A 193 7.75 2.80 -12.89
N MET A 194 8.78 3.17 -12.13
CA MET A 194 10.12 3.50 -12.67
C MET A 194 11.24 2.54 -12.24
N ALA A 195 10.92 1.54 -11.43
CA ALA A 195 11.84 0.46 -11.04
C ALA A 195 11.26 -0.91 -11.41
N LEU A 196 12.12 -1.91 -11.52
CA LEU A 196 11.71 -3.31 -11.73
C LEU A 196 11.22 -3.90 -10.40
N THR A 197 10.13 -4.65 -10.44
CA THR A 197 9.68 -5.46 -9.29
C THR A 197 10.42 -6.79 -9.22
N LEU A 198 10.32 -7.49 -8.11
CA LEU A 198 10.73 -8.89 -7.99
C LEU A 198 10.04 -9.76 -9.06
N ALA A 199 8.75 -9.50 -9.34
CA ALA A 199 8.00 -10.17 -10.38
C ALA A 199 8.60 -9.93 -11.77
N ASP A 200 8.97 -8.69 -12.10
CA ASP A 200 9.65 -8.38 -13.37
C ASP A 200 10.97 -9.14 -13.51
N LEU A 201 11.80 -9.08 -12.46
CA LEU A 201 13.11 -9.75 -12.44
C LEU A 201 12.97 -11.26 -12.63
N TRP A 202 11.97 -11.85 -11.96
CA TRP A 202 11.75 -13.29 -12.02
C TRP A 202 11.08 -13.74 -13.33
N ASN A 203 10.17 -12.95 -13.87
CA ASN A 203 9.59 -13.16 -15.20
C ASN A 203 10.71 -13.20 -16.26
N LEU A 204 11.62 -12.22 -16.26
CA LEU A 204 12.77 -12.20 -17.17
C LEU A 204 13.75 -13.36 -16.93
N ALA A 205 14.11 -13.63 -15.68
CA ALA A 205 15.09 -14.68 -15.33
C ALA A 205 14.63 -16.09 -15.73
N THR A 206 13.32 -16.29 -15.86
CA THR A 206 12.73 -17.60 -16.19
C THR A 206 12.22 -17.69 -17.63
N ASP A 207 12.40 -16.64 -18.44
CA ASP A 207 11.77 -16.47 -19.77
C ASP A 207 10.25 -16.66 -19.70
N GLY A 208 9.65 -16.12 -18.63
CA GLY A 208 8.23 -16.16 -18.30
C GLY A 208 7.67 -17.55 -18.05
N ARG A 209 8.52 -18.54 -17.72
CA ARG A 209 8.06 -19.89 -17.38
C ARG A 209 7.53 -19.99 -15.95
N ALA A 210 7.99 -19.12 -15.03
CA ALA A 210 7.41 -19.06 -13.70
C ALA A 210 5.95 -18.60 -13.74
N ARG A 211 5.10 -19.21 -12.93
CA ARG A 211 3.76 -18.72 -12.64
C ARG A 211 3.88 -17.58 -11.64
N ILE A 212 3.35 -16.43 -12.01
CA ILE A 212 3.29 -15.25 -11.17
C ILE A 212 1.83 -14.84 -11.11
N VAL A 213 1.25 -14.93 -9.92
CA VAL A 213 -0.15 -14.57 -9.63
C VAL A 213 -0.14 -13.31 -8.78
N ALA A 214 -0.84 -12.27 -9.21
CA ALA A 214 -1.00 -11.02 -8.47
C ALA A 214 -2.48 -10.64 -8.32
N LEU A 215 -3.03 -10.73 -7.10
CA LEU A 215 -4.43 -10.40 -6.81
C LEU A 215 -4.54 -9.36 -5.70
N GLY A 216 -5.52 -8.46 -5.79
CA GLY A 216 -5.77 -7.50 -4.72
C GLY A 216 -7.16 -6.87 -4.73
N GLY A 217 -7.61 -6.39 -3.57
CA GLY A 217 -8.86 -5.63 -3.41
C GLY A 217 -8.79 -4.17 -3.87
N ALA A 218 -7.64 -3.74 -4.39
CA ALA A 218 -7.45 -2.45 -5.05
C ALA A 218 -6.40 -2.56 -6.17
N ILE A 219 -6.65 -1.89 -7.29
CA ILE A 219 -5.76 -1.84 -8.46
C ILE A 219 -4.32 -1.50 -8.05
N ARG A 220 -4.19 -0.43 -7.25
CA ARG A 220 -2.91 0.11 -6.80
C ARG A 220 -2.07 -0.84 -5.94
N ALA A 221 -2.72 -1.78 -5.26
CA ALA A 221 -2.05 -2.78 -4.45
C ALA A 221 -1.52 -3.95 -5.30
N ALA A 222 -2.35 -4.43 -6.24
CA ALA A 222 -1.97 -5.53 -7.14
C ALA A 222 -0.85 -5.12 -8.11
N ALA A 223 -0.99 -3.96 -8.77
CA ALA A 223 -0.04 -3.52 -9.81
C ALA A 223 1.38 -3.25 -9.27
N GLY A 224 1.49 -2.68 -8.05
CA GLY A 224 2.78 -2.42 -7.40
C GLY A 224 3.61 -3.69 -7.13
N LEU A 225 2.93 -4.84 -6.99
CA LEU A 225 3.55 -6.15 -6.81
C LEU A 225 3.75 -6.89 -8.14
N ALA A 226 2.73 -6.86 -9.02
CA ALA A 226 2.69 -7.60 -10.29
C ALA A 226 3.80 -7.21 -11.27
N GLY A 227 4.33 -5.99 -11.18
CA GLY A 227 5.30 -5.47 -12.13
C GLY A 227 4.63 -5.09 -13.45
N ARG A 228 5.25 -5.43 -14.58
CA ARG A 228 4.82 -5.01 -15.92
C ARG A 228 4.36 -6.16 -16.80
N GLY A 229 4.58 -7.41 -16.42
CA GLY A 229 4.19 -8.58 -17.22
C GLY A 229 4.64 -8.45 -18.69
N ALA A 230 3.70 -8.60 -19.63
CA ALA A 230 3.96 -8.47 -21.07
C ALA A 230 4.29 -7.05 -21.55
N CYS A 231 3.99 -6.03 -20.75
CA CYS A 231 4.35 -4.64 -21.06
C CYS A 231 5.83 -4.34 -20.79
N LEU A 232 6.56 -5.26 -20.15
CA LEU A 232 8.02 -5.22 -20.09
C LEU A 232 8.63 -5.73 -21.39
N VAL A 233 9.69 -5.11 -21.88
CA VAL A 233 10.44 -5.64 -23.03
C VAL A 233 10.93 -7.05 -22.71
N ASN A 234 10.57 -8.02 -23.55
CA ASN A 234 10.79 -9.47 -23.37
C ASN A 234 10.05 -10.11 -22.18
N GLY A 235 9.15 -9.37 -21.52
CA GLY A 235 8.27 -9.92 -20.50
C GLY A 235 7.17 -10.79 -21.09
N ARG A 236 6.67 -11.73 -20.29
CA ARG A 236 5.47 -12.52 -20.59
C ARG A 236 4.30 -12.08 -19.71
N PRO A 237 3.05 -12.25 -20.17
CA PRO A 237 1.90 -11.97 -19.32
C PRO A 237 1.99 -12.74 -18.00
N VAL A 238 1.71 -12.06 -16.90
CA VAL A 238 1.49 -12.67 -15.58
C VAL A 238 0.00 -12.71 -15.29
N THR A 239 -0.44 -13.61 -14.42
CA THR A 239 -1.84 -13.68 -13.98
C THR A 239 -2.07 -12.53 -13.00
N ALA A 240 -2.86 -11.52 -13.36
CA ALA A 240 -3.13 -10.41 -12.46
C ALA A 240 -4.54 -9.84 -12.61
N ALA A 241 -5.16 -9.50 -11.48
CA ALA A 241 -6.47 -8.87 -11.44
C ALA A 241 -6.68 -8.10 -10.14
N SER A 242 -7.60 -7.14 -10.16
CA SER A 242 -8.06 -6.46 -8.95
C SER A 242 -9.58 -6.32 -8.92
N TYR A 243 -10.12 -6.12 -7.72
CA TYR A 243 -11.53 -5.79 -7.56
C TYR A 243 -11.90 -4.47 -8.24
N SER A 244 -12.97 -4.50 -9.04
CA SER A 244 -13.53 -3.30 -9.67
C SER A 244 -14.60 -2.67 -8.79
N ALA A 245 -14.34 -1.44 -8.32
CA ALA A 245 -15.32 -0.65 -7.56
C ALA A 245 -16.44 -0.07 -8.45
N GLN A 246 -16.39 -0.27 -9.77
CA GLN A 246 -17.42 0.19 -10.71
C GLN A 246 -18.61 -0.78 -10.77
N ASP A 247 -18.34 -2.08 -10.80
CA ASP A 247 -19.34 -3.13 -11.02
C ASP A 247 -19.30 -4.25 -9.98
N GLY A 248 -18.29 -4.27 -9.10
CA GLY A 248 -18.10 -5.29 -8.09
C GLY A 248 -17.55 -6.61 -8.62
N GLY A 249 -17.05 -6.62 -9.86
CA GLY A 249 -16.36 -7.73 -10.48
C GLY A 249 -14.84 -7.61 -10.35
N TRP A 250 -14.15 -8.03 -11.41
CA TRP A 250 -12.69 -8.02 -11.51
C TRP A 250 -12.25 -7.31 -12.78
N GLU A 251 -11.18 -6.54 -12.67
CA GLU A 251 -10.56 -5.84 -13.79
C GLU A 251 -9.08 -6.22 -13.93
N THR A 252 -8.58 -6.12 -15.16
CA THR A 252 -7.16 -6.32 -15.48
C THR A 252 -6.75 -5.44 -16.65
N ASN A 253 -5.43 -5.28 -16.84
CA ASN A 253 -4.86 -4.72 -18.06
C ASN A 253 -4.52 -5.85 -19.04
N PRO A 254 -5.32 -6.10 -20.08
CA PRO A 254 -5.10 -7.23 -20.99
C PRO A 254 -3.86 -7.07 -21.88
N MET A 255 -3.26 -5.87 -21.95
CA MET A 255 -1.99 -5.68 -22.65
C MET A 255 -0.80 -6.21 -21.85
N CYS A 256 -0.88 -6.15 -20.51
CA CYS A 256 0.22 -6.51 -19.63
C CYS A 256 0.03 -7.87 -18.96
N TYR A 257 -1.23 -8.26 -18.70
CA TYR A 257 -1.57 -9.39 -17.83
C TYR A 257 -2.64 -10.29 -18.43
N ALA A 258 -2.75 -11.49 -17.86
CA ALA A 258 -3.86 -12.40 -18.10
C ALA A 258 -4.88 -12.29 -16.96
N MET A 259 -6.17 -12.11 -17.29
CA MET A 259 -7.26 -12.27 -16.34
C MET A 259 -7.35 -13.76 -15.97
N PRO A 260 -7.33 -14.13 -14.68
CA PRO A 260 -7.56 -15.52 -14.30
C PRO A 260 -9.01 -15.94 -14.59
N ASP A 261 -9.17 -16.99 -15.41
CA ASP A 261 -10.49 -17.55 -15.78
C ASP A 261 -11.37 -17.91 -14.56
N ALA A 262 -10.74 -18.26 -13.43
CA ALA A 262 -11.42 -18.62 -12.19
C ALA A 262 -12.32 -17.50 -11.65
N LEU A 263 -11.99 -16.24 -11.95
CA LEU A 263 -12.66 -15.07 -11.39
C LEU A 263 -14.00 -14.75 -12.05
N GLY A 264 -14.26 -15.26 -13.27
CA GLY A 264 -15.48 -14.94 -14.01
C GLY A 264 -16.78 -15.34 -13.31
N ALA A 265 -16.72 -16.24 -12.32
CA ALA A 265 -17.87 -16.67 -11.53
C ALA A 265 -18.02 -15.95 -10.18
N ILE A 266 -17.06 -15.12 -9.80
CA ILE A 266 -16.96 -14.52 -8.45
C ILE A 266 -17.20 -13.02 -8.57
N ALA A 267 -18.38 -12.59 -8.13
CA ALA A 267 -18.76 -11.18 -8.11
C ALA A 267 -19.19 -10.77 -6.70
N GLY A 268 -18.77 -9.58 -6.26
CA GLY A 268 -19.12 -9.05 -4.94
C GLY A 268 -20.63 -9.00 -4.72
N GLU A 269 -21.41 -8.80 -5.79
CA GLU A 269 -22.87 -8.76 -5.72
C GLU A 269 -23.49 -9.98 -5.07
N GLN A 270 -22.94 -11.15 -5.36
CA GLN A 270 -23.41 -12.41 -4.79
C GLN A 270 -23.30 -12.39 -3.25
N TYR A 271 -22.26 -11.75 -2.72
CA TYR A 271 -21.98 -11.69 -1.28
C TYR A 271 -22.89 -10.71 -0.58
N TRP A 272 -23.00 -9.46 -1.07
CA TRP A 272 -23.86 -8.49 -0.39
C TRP A 272 -25.35 -8.82 -0.55
N GLN A 273 -25.78 -9.39 -1.67
CA GLN A 273 -27.16 -9.86 -1.83
C GLN A 273 -27.48 -11.03 -0.88
N ALA A 274 -26.57 -12.00 -0.74
CA ALA A 274 -26.74 -13.11 0.20
C ALA A 274 -26.79 -12.65 1.66
N ALA A 275 -26.14 -11.53 2.00
CA ALA A 275 -26.20 -10.90 3.31
C ALA A 275 -27.43 -9.99 3.51
N GLY A 276 -28.32 -9.86 2.52
CA GLY A 276 -29.46 -8.95 2.58
C GLY A 276 -29.10 -7.46 2.48
N GLY A 277 -27.94 -7.15 1.88
CA GLY A 277 -27.46 -5.79 1.66
C GLY A 277 -26.80 -5.12 2.87
N ALA A 278 -26.65 -5.82 4.00
CA ALA A 278 -26.08 -5.25 5.22
C ALA A 278 -25.05 -6.17 5.89
N TRP A 279 -24.05 -5.57 6.54
CA TRP A 279 -23.08 -6.26 7.38
C TRP A 279 -22.91 -5.49 8.69
N MET A 280 -23.16 -6.16 9.82
CA MET A 280 -23.12 -5.55 11.16
C MET A 280 -23.99 -4.28 11.32
N GLY A 281 -25.06 -4.17 10.51
CA GLY A 281 -25.94 -2.99 10.49
C GLY A 281 -25.52 -1.90 9.51
N HIS A 282 -24.39 -2.06 8.83
CA HIS A 282 -23.89 -1.14 7.81
C HIS A 282 -24.34 -1.54 6.42
N ASP A 283 -24.76 -0.56 5.60
CA ASP A 283 -25.13 -0.79 4.20
C ASP A 283 -23.90 -1.16 3.36
N ILE A 284 -23.98 -2.30 2.69
CA ILE A 284 -22.96 -2.84 1.80
C ILE A 284 -23.50 -3.13 0.40
N ALA A 285 -24.72 -2.68 0.07
CA ALA A 285 -25.43 -3.02 -1.16
C ALA A 285 -24.95 -2.26 -2.41
N SER A 286 -23.64 -2.02 -2.52
CA SER A 286 -23.00 -1.43 -3.70
C SER A 286 -21.54 -1.88 -3.81
N PRO A 287 -20.94 -1.86 -5.02
CA PRO A 287 -19.54 -2.19 -5.20
C PRO A 287 -18.60 -1.36 -4.31
N SER A 288 -18.87 -0.05 -4.19
CA SER A 288 -18.01 0.83 -3.41
C SER A 288 -18.10 0.57 -1.90
N ARG A 289 -19.32 0.36 -1.36
CA ARG A 289 -19.55 0.14 0.08
C ARG A 289 -19.20 -1.29 0.53
N PHE A 290 -19.35 -2.29 -0.33
CA PHE A 290 -19.04 -3.68 -0.02
C PHE A 290 -17.63 -3.89 0.52
N ARG A 291 -16.67 -3.13 -0.02
CA ARG A 291 -15.26 -3.15 0.38
C ARG A 291 -15.01 -2.86 1.86
N TYR A 292 -15.91 -2.11 2.50
CA TYR A 292 -15.83 -1.71 3.91
C TYR A 292 -16.48 -2.74 4.84
N SER A 293 -16.29 -4.03 4.54
CA SER A 293 -16.89 -5.11 5.31
C SER A 293 -16.00 -6.33 5.44
N GLY A 294 -16.19 -7.11 6.52
CA GLY A 294 -15.56 -8.41 6.66
C GLY A 294 -15.97 -9.42 5.58
N LEU A 295 -17.13 -9.22 4.93
CA LEU A 295 -17.53 -10.06 3.77
C LEU A 295 -16.65 -9.82 2.55
N PHE A 296 -16.01 -8.65 2.43
CA PHE A 296 -15.04 -8.40 1.37
C PHE A 296 -13.80 -9.28 1.53
N ALA A 297 -13.32 -9.48 2.77
CA ALA A 297 -12.22 -10.41 3.05
C ALA A 297 -12.55 -11.84 2.58
N ARG A 298 -13.81 -12.26 2.77
CA ARG A 298 -14.30 -13.56 2.27
C ARG A 298 -14.25 -13.62 0.74
N PHE A 299 -14.73 -12.59 0.07
CA PHE A 299 -14.68 -12.46 -1.39
C PHE A 299 -13.23 -12.52 -1.91
N GLU A 300 -12.31 -11.77 -1.31
CA GLU A 300 -10.87 -11.81 -1.64
C GLU A 300 -10.30 -13.23 -1.45
N GLY A 301 -10.64 -13.89 -0.35
CA GLY A 301 -10.20 -15.26 -0.06
C GLY A 301 -10.76 -16.32 -1.00
N ASP A 302 -12.04 -16.23 -1.37
CA ASP A 302 -12.68 -17.14 -2.31
C ASP A 302 -12.07 -17.00 -3.71
N ALA A 303 -11.82 -15.76 -4.15
CA ALA A 303 -11.13 -15.48 -5.41
C ALA A 303 -9.69 -16.01 -5.43
N LEU A 304 -8.92 -15.73 -4.37
CA LEU A 304 -7.55 -16.22 -4.25
C LEU A 304 -7.53 -17.76 -4.30
N ALA A 305 -8.38 -18.42 -3.52
CA ALA A 305 -8.45 -19.88 -3.51
C ALA A 305 -8.79 -20.45 -4.89
N ALA A 306 -9.80 -19.88 -5.58
CA ALA A 306 -10.20 -20.34 -6.91
C ALA A 306 -9.09 -20.20 -7.96
N VAL A 307 -8.30 -19.12 -7.89
CA VAL A 307 -7.13 -18.93 -8.76
C VAL A 307 -6.03 -19.92 -8.41
N LEU A 308 -5.65 -20.02 -7.14
CA LEU A 308 -4.60 -20.92 -6.68
C LEU A 308 -4.90 -22.37 -7.05
N GLU A 309 -6.14 -22.84 -6.85
CA GLU A 309 -6.59 -24.20 -7.19
C GLU A 309 -6.35 -24.55 -8.68
N ARG A 310 -6.51 -23.58 -9.59
CA ARG A 310 -6.34 -23.79 -11.04
C ARG A 310 -4.92 -23.61 -11.54
N GLU A 311 -4.15 -22.71 -10.94
CA GLU A 311 -2.78 -22.44 -11.35
C GLU A 311 -1.87 -23.65 -11.03
N PRO A 312 -1.01 -24.11 -11.95
CA PRO A 312 -0.14 -25.26 -11.75
C PRO A 312 1.10 -24.89 -10.91
N LEU A 313 0.87 -24.27 -9.74
CA LEU A 313 1.93 -23.79 -8.86
C LEU A 313 2.80 -24.95 -8.36
N GLY A 314 4.11 -24.72 -8.29
CA GLY A 314 5.08 -25.68 -7.78
C GLY A 314 5.19 -26.95 -8.63
N ALA A 315 4.63 -26.99 -9.84
CA ALA A 315 4.58 -28.19 -10.67
C ALA A 315 5.93 -28.57 -11.30
N ASP A 316 6.85 -27.62 -11.46
CA ASP A 316 8.17 -27.83 -12.05
C ASP A 316 9.32 -27.20 -11.23
N GLY A 317 10.57 -27.34 -11.69
CA GLY A 317 11.78 -26.87 -10.98
C GLY A 317 11.95 -25.35 -10.86
N ILE A 318 11.00 -24.56 -11.36
CA ILE A 318 11.00 -23.10 -11.31
C ILE A 318 10.09 -22.67 -10.15
N THR A 319 10.60 -21.79 -9.29
CA THR A 319 9.81 -21.21 -8.20
C THR A 319 8.68 -20.36 -8.76
N ASP A 320 7.47 -20.51 -8.24
CA ASP A 320 6.33 -19.66 -8.59
C ASP A 320 6.09 -18.58 -7.52
N LEU A 321 5.47 -17.47 -7.93
CA LEU A 321 5.18 -16.33 -7.05
C LEU A 321 3.67 -16.15 -6.89
N VAL A 322 3.22 -16.03 -5.64
CA VAL A 322 1.86 -15.64 -5.27
C VAL A 322 1.94 -14.30 -4.54
N LEU A 323 1.46 -13.24 -5.15
CA LEU A 323 1.53 -11.88 -4.65
C LEU A 323 0.11 -11.42 -4.36
N VAL A 324 -0.27 -11.29 -3.10
CA VAL A 324 -1.65 -11.00 -2.73
C VAL A 324 -1.74 -9.85 -1.75
N ASN A 325 -2.73 -8.99 -1.99
CA ASN A 325 -3.16 -7.96 -1.07
C ASN A 325 -4.56 -8.32 -0.53
N PHE A 326 -4.70 -8.34 0.79
CA PHE A 326 -6.00 -8.30 1.46
C PHE A 326 -6.27 -6.85 1.85
N LYS A 327 -7.15 -6.18 1.10
CA LYS A 327 -7.45 -4.75 1.27
C LYS A 327 -8.46 -4.50 2.38
N SER A 328 -9.25 -5.50 2.75
CA SER A 328 -10.34 -5.35 3.72
C SER A 328 -9.95 -4.72 5.06
N PRO A 329 -8.78 -5.01 5.69
CA PRO A 329 -8.46 -4.39 6.99
C PRO A 329 -8.28 -2.88 6.89
N ASP A 330 -7.77 -2.39 5.77
CA ASP A 330 -7.60 -0.97 5.52
C ASP A 330 -8.95 -0.26 5.32
N TYR A 331 -9.79 -0.74 4.40
CA TYR A 331 -11.13 -0.14 4.21
C TYR A 331 -11.93 -0.12 5.51
N VAL A 332 -11.98 -1.24 6.23
CA VAL A 332 -12.68 -1.33 7.52
C VAL A 332 -12.02 -0.43 8.57
N GLY A 333 -10.69 -0.31 8.56
CA GLY A 333 -9.94 0.60 9.41
C GLY A 333 -10.28 2.07 9.14
N HIS A 334 -10.37 2.47 7.88
CA HIS A 334 -10.78 3.81 7.45
C HIS A 334 -12.20 4.16 7.92
N ALA A 335 -13.15 3.23 7.81
CA ALA A 335 -14.55 3.48 8.17
C ALA A 335 -14.82 3.36 9.68
N PHE A 336 -14.13 2.49 10.43
CA PHE A 336 -14.52 2.18 11.81
C PHE A 336 -13.40 2.33 12.84
N GLY A 337 -12.17 2.41 12.38
CA GLY A 337 -10.99 2.58 13.23
C GLY A 337 -10.43 1.25 13.78
N PRO A 338 -9.19 1.29 14.28
CA PRO A 338 -8.38 0.12 14.60
C PRO A 338 -8.76 -0.61 15.89
N ALA A 339 -9.67 -0.05 16.70
CA ALA A 339 -10.17 -0.65 17.93
C ALA A 339 -11.64 -1.09 17.84
N SER A 340 -12.23 -1.05 16.65
CA SER A 340 -13.65 -1.33 16.41
C SER A 340 -13.99 -2.82 16.53
N ARG A 341 -15.30 -3.14 16.57
CA ARG A 341 -15.74 -4.54 16.46
C ARG A 341 -15.63 -5.02 15.01
N GLU A 342 -15.86 -4.13 14.08
CA GLU A 342 -15.78 -4.32 12.63
C GLU A 342 -14.39 -4.77 12.21
N ILE A 343 -13.32 -4.11 12.71
CA ILE A 343 -11.95 -4.55 12.41
C ILE A 343 -11.67 -5.93 13.01
N ARG A 344 -12.13 -6.22 14.23
CA ARG A 344 -11.97 -7.55 14.85
C ARG A 344 -12.61 -8.65 14.01
N GLU A 345 -13.85 -8.47 13.56
CA GLU A 345 -14.54 -9.45 12.70
C GLU A 345 -13.88 -9.59 11.33
N THR A 346 -13.34 -8.50 10.79
CA THR A 346 -12.58 -8.51 9.53
C THR A 346 -11.28 -9.29 9.68
N LEU A 347 -10.54 -9.11 10.78
CA LEU A 347 -9.30 -9.85 11.05
C LEU A 347 -9.54 -11.35 11.23
N ILE A 348 -10.66 -11.75 11.85
CA ILE A 348 -11.07 -13.17 11.94
C ILE A 348 -11.22 -13.77 10.53
N GLU A 349 -11.93 -13.06 9.66
CA GLU A 349 -12.19 -13.55 8.31
C GLU A 349 -10.92 -13.57 7.45
N VAL A 350 -10.07 -12.54 7.54
CA VAL A 350 -8.76 -12.51 6.87
C VAL A 350 -7.88 -13.69 7.32
N ASP A 351 -7.76 -13.95 8.63
CA ASP A 351 -6.97 -15.07 9.15
C ASP A 351 -7.50 -16.42 8.64
N ARG A 352 -8.83 -16.59 8.62
CA ARG A 352 -9.48 -17.79 8.10
C ARG A 352 -9.17 -18.02 6.62
N GLN A 353 -9.25 -16.96 5.80
CA GLN A 353 -9.00 -17.03 4.36
C GLN A 353 -7.52 -17.22 4.04
N LEU A 354 -6.63 -16.55 4.77
CA LEU A 354 -5.20 -16.78 4.67
C LEU A 354 -4.87 -18.24 5.00
N GLY A 355 -5.44 -18.79 6.08
CA GLY A 355 -5.28 -20.20 6.41
C GLY A 355 -5.70 -21.15 5.29
N ARG A 356 -6.77 -20.82 4.55
CA ARG A 356 -7.22 -21.60 3.38
C ARG A 356 -6.22 -21.50 2.23
N ALA A 357 -5.80 -20.29 1.87
CA ALA A 357 -4.85 -20.07 0.78
C ALA A 357 -3.51 -20.78 1.04
N LEU A 358 -3.00 -20.69 2.26
CA LEU A 358 -1.76 -21.34 2.66
C LEU A 358 -1.83 -22.87 2.57
N ARG A 359 -2.98 -23.49 2.87
CA ARG A 359 -3.17 -24.93 2.66
C ARG A 359 -3.07 -25.30 1.18
N ILE A 360 -3.72 -24.55 0.30
CA ILE A 360 -3.67 -24.79 -1.15
C ILE A 360 -2.23 -24.63 -1.68
N ILE A 361 -1.52 -23.60 -1.21
CA ILE A 361 -0.11 -23.37 -1.57
C ILE A 361 0.76 -24.53 -1.10
N GLU A 362 0.60 -25.00 0.13
CA GLU A 362 1.39 -26.10 0.68
C GLU A 362 1.10 -27.43 -0.05
N GLU A 363 -0.16 -27.71 -0.38
CA GLU A 363 -0.55 -28.88 -1.18
C GLU A 363 0.10 -28.87 -2.57
N LYS A 364 0.24 -27.69 -3.18
CA LYS A 364 0.86 -27.52 -4.51
C LYS A 364 2.39 -27.51 -4.48
N ALA A 365 2.97 -26.84 -3.49
CA ALA A 365 4.42 -26.75 -3.31
C ALA A 365 5.03 -28.07 -2.81
N GLY A 366 4.22 -28.91 -2.15
CA GLY A 366 4.67 -30.05 -1.37
C GLY A 366 5.13 -29.64 0.04
N PRO A 367 5.17 -30.59 0.99
CA PRO A 367 5.50 -30.31 2.39
C PRO A 367 6.84 -29.58 2.54
N GLY A 368 6.83 -28.42 3.19
CA GLY A 368 8.01 -27.58 3.37
C GLY A 368 8.56 -27.01 2.05
N GLY A 369 7.77 -26.97 0.99
CA GLY A 369 8.15 -26.46 -0.33
C GLY A 369 7.88 -24.96 -0.53
N SER A 370 7.26 -24.29 0.46
CA SER A 370 6.82 -22.90 0.35
C SER A 370 7.56 -21.95 1.30
N VAL A 371 7.69 -20.69 0.87
CA VAL A 371 8.06 -19.56 1.73
C VAL A 371 6.93 -18.54 1.69
N VAL A 372 6.55 -18.00 2.85
CA VAL A 372 5.51 -16.99 3.00
C VAL A 372 6.11 -15.77 3.67
N ALA A 373 6.00 -14.61 3.05
CA ALA A 373 6.23 -13.31 3.68
C ALA A 373 4.88 -12.67 3.98
N VAL A 374 4.64 -12.26 5.23
CA VAL A 374 3.45 -11.50 5.63
C VAL A 374 3.88 -10.14 6.15
N THR A 375 3.28 -9.07 5.63
CA THR A 375 3.60 -7.69 5.99
C THR A 375 2.40 -6.76 5.78
N ALA A 376 2.54 -5.49 6.13
CA ALA A 376 1.63 -4.43 5.69
C ALA A 376 2.35 -3.36 4.85
N ASP A 377 1.58 -2.57 4.13
CA ASP A 377 2.02 -1.39 3.40
C ASP A 377 2.05 -0.12 4.27
N HIS A 378 1.23 -0.07 5.31
CA HIS A 378 1.23 0.92 6.39
C HIS A 378 0.37 0.45 7.57
N GLY A 379 0.35 1.22 8.65
CA GLY A 379 -0.58 1.05 9.77
C GLY A 379 -1.89 1.85 9.59
N MET A 380 -2.57 2.12 10.71
CA MET A 380 -3.85 2.83 10.75
C MET A 380 -3.99 3.63 12.06
N PRO A 381 -4.32 4.93 12.00
CA PRO A 381 -4.54 5.72 13.21
C PRO A 381 -5.83 5.34 13.95
N GLY A 382 -5.82 5.56 15.27
CA GLY A 382 -7.00 5.46 16.12
C GLY A 382 -7.75 6.78 16.28
N GLU A 383 -8.73 6.82 17.19
CA GLU A 383 -9.41 8.07 17.54
C GLU A 383 -8.43 9.09 18.14
N PRO A 384 -8.64 10.40 17.92
CA PRO A 384 -7.76 11.41 18.49
C PRO A 384 -7.76 11.29 20.01
N PRO A 385 -6.58 11.20 20.66
CA PRO A 385 -6.52 11.24 22.10
C PRO A 385 -6.99 12.61 22.62
N ALA A 386 -7.30 12.68 23.92
CA ALA A 386 -7.77 13.92 24.53
C ALA A 386 -6.82 15.10 24.25
N GLY A 387 -7.37 16.21 23.75
CA GLY A 387 -6.61 17.41 23.36
C GLY A 387 -6.10 17.42 21.92
N ARG A 388 -6.30 16.34 21.15
CA ARG A 388 -6.09 16.29 19.70
C ARG A 388 -7.40 16.43 18.94
N ARG A 389 -7.29 16.77 17.66
CA ARG A 389 -8.46 17.11 16.81
C ARG A 389 -8.35 16.52 15.41
N ARG A 390 -9.53 16.37 14.80
CA ARG A 390 -9.68 16.16 13.35
C ARG A 390 -9.62 17.53 12.67
N ILE A 391 -8.58 17.75 11.89
CA ILE A 391 -8.38 18.95 11.05
C ILE A 391 -8.96 18.63 9.68
N THR A 392 -9.87 19.44 9.18
CA THR A 392 -10.41 19.20 7.84
C THR A 392 -9.49 19.77 6.76
N LEU A 393 -9.36 19.09 5.63
CA LEU A 393 -8.65 19.59 4.44
C LEU A 393 -9.17 20.98 4.04
N ARG A 394 -10.51 21.16 4.13
CA ARG A 394 -11.18 22.44 3.87
C ARG A 394 -10.74 23.55 4.83
N GLU A 395 -10.64 23.27 6.13
CA GLU A 395 -10.20 24.25 7.13
C GLU A 395 -8.81 24.80 6.80
N VAL A 396 -7.87 23.91 6.48
CA VAL A 396 -6.49 24.29 6.13
C VAL A 396 -6.48 25.11 4.84
N ALA A 397 -7.20 24.65 3.82
CA ALA A 397 -7.18 25.29 2.51
C ALA A 397 -7.91 26.65 2.51
N ASP A 398 -8.99 26.81 3.27
CA ASP A 398 -9.65 28.09 3.51
C ASP A 398 -8.73 29.06 4.27
N ALA A 399 -7.98 28.58 5.27
CA ALA A 399 -7.00 29.40 5.98
C ALA A 399 -5.84 29.87 5.10
N LEU A 400 -5.33 29.00 4.21
CA LEU A 400 -4.34 29.36 3.20
C LEU A 400 -4.89 30.42 2.24
N ASN A 401 -6.11 30.25 1.75
CA ASN A 401 -6.76 31.22 0.89
C ASN A 401 -6.98 32.57 1.59
N GLN A 402 -7.38 32.56 2.85
CA GLN A 402 -7.56 33.78 3.63
C GLN A 402 -6.25 34.55 3.79
N GLN A 403 -5.15 33.83 4.04
CA GLN A 403 -3.84 34.42 4.29
C GLN A 403 -3.16 34.91 3.01
N PHE A 404 -3.18 34.11 1.93
CA PHE A 404 -2.31 34.31 0.78
C PHE A 404 -3.05 34.63 -0.53
N SER A 405 -4.39 34.49 -0.60
CA SER A 405 -5.17 34.84 -1.79
C SER A 405 -5.82 36.24 -1.66
N PRO A 406 -6.00 36.97 -2.78
CA PRO A 406 -6.70 38.27 -2.79
C PRO A 406 -8.13 38.17 -2.25
N ALA A 407 -8.65 39.27 -1.69
CA ALA A 407 -9.99 39.29 -1.09
C ALA A 407 -11.10 38.80 -2.03
N SER A 408 -10.98 39.06 -3.33
CA SER A 408 -11.93 38.58 -4.36
C SER A 408 -11.99 37.05 -4.51
N ALA A 409 -10.95 36.34 -4.06
CA ALA A 409 -10.82 34.89 -4.11
C ALA A 409 -11.05 34.18 -2.76
N ARG A 410 -11.31 34.93 -1.67
CA ARG A 410 -11.53 34.38 -0.31
C ARG A 410 -12.94 33.83 -0.11
N ARG A 411 -13.46 33.08 -1.08
CA ARG A 411 -14.75 32.39 -0.96
C ARG A 411 -14.52 30.99 -0.39
N PRO A 412 -15.20 30.60 0.72
CA PRO A 412 -15.04 29.28 1.31
C PRO A 412 -15.23 28.17 0.27
N GLY A 413 -14.31 27.21 0.25
CA GLY A 413 -14.37 26.08 -0.69
C GLY A 413 -14.01 26.37 -2.15
N SER A 414 -13.46 27.55 -2.45
CA SER A 414 -12.96 27.85 -3.80
C SER A 414 -11.55 27.31 -3.99
N PHE A 415 -11.42 26.25 -4.77
CA PHE A 415 -10.15 25.70 -5.22
C PHE A 415 -10.00 25.83 -6.73
N GLY A 416 -8.76 25.84 -7.19
CA GLY A 416 -8.45 25.77 -8.60
C GLY A 416 -7.99 27.09 -9.24
N PRO A 417 -7.66 27.00 -10.55
CA PRO A 417 -6.83 27.99 -11.23
C PRO A 417 -7.40 29.40 -11.23
N GLY A 418 -6.54 30.39 -10.98
CA GLY A 418 -6.91 31.81 -11.01
C GLY A 418 -7.71 32.29 -9.80
N VAL A 419 -8.15 31.38 -8.92
CA VAL A 419 -8.87 31.68 -7.69
C VAL A 419 -7.95 31.46 -6.48
N SER A 420 -7.48 30.23 -6.28
CA SER A 420 -6.68 29.84 -5.10
C SER A 420 -5.19 29.71 -5.43
N ILE A 421 -4.33 29.89 -4.42
CA ILE A 421 -2.93 29.43 -4.49
C ILE A 421 -2.81 27.90 -4.34
N VAL A 422 -3.84 27.21 -3.85
CA VAL A 422 -3.90 25.75 -3.72
C VAL A 422 -4.47 25.18 -5.02
N GLU A 423 -3.65 24.44 -5.77
CA GLU A 423 -4.07 23.75 -6.99
C GLU A 423 -4.66 22.37 -6.69
N TYR A 424 -4.09 21.65 -5.72
CA TYR A 424 -4.54 20.32 -5.33
C TYR A 424 -4.19 20.01 -3.87
N PHE A 425 -5.22 19.63 -3.10
CA PHE A 425 -5.13 19.20 -1.72
C PHE A 425 -6.41 18.46 -1.31
N ASN A 426 -6.35 17.13 -1.29
CA ASN A 426 -7.46 16.26 -0.89
C ASN A 426 -6.93 15.08 -0.04
N SER A 427 -7.78 14.11 0.31
CA SER A 427 -7.38 12.94 1.11
C SER A 427 -6.27 12.14 0.43
N GLU A 428 -6.25 12.09 -0.91
CA GLU A 428 -5.29 11.32 -1.73
C GLU A 428 -3.94 12.02 -1.95
N SER A 429 -3.85 13.31 -1.60
CA SER A 429 -2.59 14.07 -1.63
C SER A 429 -1.62 13.68 -0.50
N ASN A 430 -2.11 12.95 0.52
CA ASN A 430 -1.39 12.40 1.68
C ASN A 430 -0.17 13.24 2.11
N ALA A 431 -0.38 14.20 3.01
CA ALA A 431 0.69 15.03 3.58
C ALA A 431 1.40 15.99 2.60
N GLN A 432 0.82 16.24 1.41
CA GLN A 432 1.37 17.14 0.39
C GLN A 432 0.35 18.16 -0.08
N ILE A 433 0.81 19.35 -0.47
CA ILE A 433 -0.01 20.42 -1.03
C ILE A 433 0.63 20.88 -2.34
N HIS A 434 -0.15 20.89 -3.42
CA HIS A 434 0.27 21.46 -4.70
C HIS A 434 -0.19 22.92 -4.77
N LEU A 435 0.75 23.80 -5.12
CA LEU A 435 0.55 25.23 -5.13
C LEU A 435 0.72 25.82 -6.53
N ASP A 436 -0.05 26.86 -6.86
CA ASP A 436 0.22 27.73 -8.01
C ASP A 436 1.36 28.69 -7.63
N THR A 437 2.60 28.24 -7.86
CA THR A 437 3.80 28.99 -7.45
C THR A 437 3.95 30.31 -8.20
N ALA A 438 3.55 30.37 -9.47
CA ALA A 438 3.56 31.60 -10.24
C ALA A 438 2.59 32.65 -9.67
N ARG A 439 1.39 32.22 -9.25
CA ARG A 439 0.45 33.10 -8.56
C ARG A 439 0.95 33.52 -7.19
N LEU A 440 1.53 32.60 -6.41
CA LEU A 440 2.08 32.90 -5.09
C LEU A 440 3.17 33.98 -5.18
N ASP A 441 4.09 33.84 -6.14
CA ASP A 441 5.16 34.81 -6.41
C ASP A 441 4.59 36.16 -6.88
N ALA A 442 3.58 36.16 -7.77
CA ALA A 442 2.91 37.38 -8.25
C ALA A 442 2.19 38.14 -7.13
N LEU A 443 1.81 37.45 -6.05
CA LEU A 443 1.21 38.04 -4.85
C LEU A 443 2.26 38.47 -3.81
N GLY A 444 3.56 38.30 -4.10
CA GLY A 444 4.65 38.71 -3.23
C GLY A 444 4.92 37.75 -2.07
N HIS A 445 4.52 36.48 -2.19
CA HIS A 445 4.73 35.43 -1.21
C HIS A 445 5.61 34.31 -1.76
N SER A 446 6.24 33.54 -0.88
CA SER A 446 7.05 32.38 -1.21
C SER A 446 6.43 31.08 -0.69
N VAL A 447 6.87 29.94 -1.23
CA VAL A 447 6.49 28.61 -0.71
C VAL A 447 6.91 28.45 0.77
N ARG A 448 8.02 29.09 1.17
CA ARG A 448 8.47 29.12 2.57
C ARG A 448 7.49 29.84 3.49
N ASP A 449 6.87 30.94 3.03
CA ASP A 449 5.85 31.63 3.82
C ASP A 449 4.64 30.73 4.09
N VAL A 450 4.24 29.94 3.08
CA VAL A 450 3.15 28.95 3.21
C VAL A 450 3.53 27.85 4.21
N ALA A 451 4.72 27.28 4.11
CA ALA A 451 5.19 26.26 5.05
C ALA A 451 5.22 26.80 6.49
N ALA A 452 5.82 27.98 6.71
CA ALA A 452 5.89 28.61 8.03
C ALA A 452 4.51 28.91 8.62
N PHE A 453 3.55 29.36 7.79
CA PHE A 453 2.17 29.57 8.23
C PHE A 453 1.50 28.26 8.68
N LEU A 454 1.65 27.19 7.91
CA LEU A 454 1.07 25.89 8.22
C LEU A 454 1.62 25.30 9.50
N GLU A 455 2.94 25.37 9.71
CA GLU A 455 3.59 24.94 10.94
C GLU A 455 3.15 25.77 12.15
N SER A 456 3.00 27.09 12.00
CA SER A 456 2.58 27.96 13.11
C SER A 456 1.13 27.74 13.57
N ARG A 457 0.27 27.14 12.74
CA ARG A 457 -1.18 27.14 12.94
C ARG A 457 -1.83 25.75 12.99
N PHE A 458 -1.28 24.77 12.27
CA PHE A 458 -1.93 23.48 12.07
C PHE A 458 -1.04 22.27 12.39
N PHE A 459 0.24 22.34 12.06
CA PHE A 459 1.08 21.15 11.93
C PHE A 459 2.34 21.21 12.79
N ALA A 460 2.83 20.06 13.23
CA ALA A 460 4.05 19.96 14.00
C ALA A 460 5.30 20.40 13.22
N ALA A 461 5.27 20.23 11.89
CA ALA A 461 6.30 20.72 10.98
C ALA A 461 5.71 20.91 9.59
N ALA A 462 6.29 21.82 8.80
CA ALA A 462 6.06 21.88 7.37
C ALA A 462 7.38 22.14 6.62
N PHE A 463 7.54 21.52 5.45
CA PHE A 463 8.75 21.60 4.65
C PHE A 463 8.42 22.03 3.22
N THR A 464 9.30 22.83 2.64
CA THR A 464 9.26 23.16 1.20
C THR A 464 9.84 22.01 0.38
N GLU A 465 9.46 21.92 -0.90
CA GLU A 465 10.05 20.95 -1.84
C GLU A 465 11.56 21.10 -1.98
N ASP A 466 12.10 22.31 -1.84
CA ASP A 466 13.56 22.55 -1.91
C ASP A 466 14.29 22.01 -0.68
N GLU A 467 13.72 22.15 0.52
CA GLU A 467 14.27 21.56 1.74
C GLU A 467 14.24 20.03 1.69
N VAL A 468 13.13 19.46 1.22
CA VAL A 468 13.01 18.00 1.04
C VAL A 468 13.99 17.49 -0.01
N ARG A 469 14.14 18.20 -1.13
CA ARG A 469 15.13 17.88 -2.18
C ARG A 469 16.56 17.97 -1.66
N ALA A 470 16.90 19.01 -0.89
CA ALA A 470 18.22 19.18 -0.29
C ALA A 470 18.52 18.11 0.78
N ALA A 471 17.51 17.59 1.47
CA ALA A 471 17.66 16.44 2.35
C ALA A 471 17.86 15.14 1.54
N GLN A 472 17.18 14.99 0.39
CA GLN A 472 17.30 13.84 -0.48
C GLN A 472 18.71 13.67 -1.07
N THR A 473 19.43 14.76 -1.38
CA THR A 473 20.82 14.67 -1.88
C THR A 473 21.81 14.09 -0.88
N ARG A 474 21.43 14.01 0.41
CA ARG A 474 22.25 13.43 1.48
C ARG A 474 21.93 11.96 1.73
N LEU A 475 20.89 11.42 1.08
CA LEU A 475 20.50 10.02 1.23
C LEU A 475 21.25 9.15 0.22
N PRO A 476 22.02 8.14 0.68
CA PRO A 476 22.71 7.24 -0.23
C PRO A 476 21.69 6.41 -1.04
N LEU A 477 22.07 5.96 -2.24
CA LEU A 477 21.23 5.09 -3.08
C LEU A 477 21.14 3.65 -2.54
N GLY A 478 22.00 3.25 -1.59
CA GLY A 478 21.92 2.01 -0.82
C GLY A 478 22.34 2.27 0.63
N ARG A 479 21.96 1.41 1.57
CA ARG A 479 22.45 1.48 2.97
C ARG A 479 23.82 0.85 3.12
#